data_AF-A0A917RTR9-F1
#
_entry.id   AF-A0A917RTR9-F1
#
_cell.length_a   1.000
_cell.length_b   1.000
_cell.length_c   1.000
_cell.angle_alpha   90.00
_cell.angle_beta   90.00
_cell.angle_gamma   90.00
#
_symmetry.space_group_name_H-M   'P 1'
#
loop_
_entity.id
_entity.type
_entity.pdbx_description
1 polymer ?
#
loop_
_entity_poly.entity_id
_entity_poly.type
_entity_poly.pdbx_seq_one_letter_code
_entity_poly.pdbx_strand_id
1 'polypeptide(L)'
;MRIPTFGKRKDTTTTSIYEQIGGHEALEAVVADFYTRVLADQELAGFFSGTNMSRLRGKQVEFFAAALGGPEPYTGAPMKQVHQGRGITLHHFGLVAGHLTDSLTAAGVGDETVAQIIAAVAPLADDIASGSSSA
;
A
#
# COMPACT_ATOMS: atom_id res chain seq x y z
N MET A 1 -51.83 -13.16 -19.18
CA MET A 1 -51.10 -13.94 -18.16
C MET A 1 -49.87 -13.13 -17.73
N ARG A 2 -49.53 -13.21 -16.43
CA ARG A 2 -48.62 -12.37 -15.60
C ARG A 2 -47.26 -11.91 -16.18
N ILE A 3 -46.82 -10.71 -15.75
CA ILE A 3 -45.42 -10.21 -15.73
C ILE A 3 -44.70 -10.77 -14.46
N PRO A 4 -43.35 -10.90 -14.40
CA PRO A 4 -42.54 -9.74 -13.98
C PRO A 4 -41.14 -9.59 -14.62
N THR A 5 -40.77 -8.31 -14.72
CA THR A 5 -39.41 -7.74 -14.80
C THR A 5 -38.48 -8.21 -13.66
N PHE A 6 -37.18 -8.38 -13.92
CA PHE A 6 -36.04 -7.69 -13.28
C PHE A 6 -34.74 -8.48 -13.48
N GLY A 7 -33.82 -7.88 -14.24
CA GLY A 7 -32.39 -8.11 -14.10
C GLY A 7 -31.76 -6.74 -14.25
N LYS A 8 -31.55 -6.04 -13.12
CA LYS A 8 -30.83 -4.77 -13.11
C LYS A 8 -29.54 -4.97 -13.89
N ARG A 9 -29.27 -4.12 -14.89
CA ARG A 9 -27.88 -3.87 -15.26
C ARG A 9 -27.23 -3.45 -13.94
N LYS A 10 -26.27 -4.23 -13.43
CA LYS A 10 -25.40 -3.71 -12.39
C LYS A 10 -24.79 -2.47 -12.99
N ASP A 11 -25.15 -1.32 -12.44
CA ASP A 11 -24.52 -0.06 -12.78
C ASP A 11 -23.01 -0.30 -12.76
N THR A 12 -22.32 0.20 -13.78
CA THR A 12 -20.87 0.26 -13.88
C THR A 12 -20.34 1.18 -12.78
N THR A 13 -20.41 0.76 -11.52
CA THR A 13 -19.56 1.27 -10.47
C THR A 13 -18.17 0.77 -10.77
N THR A 14 -17.28 1.68 -11.16
CA THR A 14 -15.85 1.42 -11.34
C THR A 14 -15.34 0.62 -10.14
N THR A 15 -15.08 -0.67 -10.34
CA THR A 15 -14.51 -1.58 -9.35
C THR A 15 -13.25 -0.94 -8.78
N SER A 16 -13.14 -0.83 -7.45
CA SER A 16 -11.99 -0.16 -6.82
C SER A 16 -10.70 -0.95 -7.09
N ILE A 17 -9.54 -0.30 -7.02
CA ILE A 17 -8.26 -1.00 -7.21
C ILE A 17 -8.13 -2.14 -6.19
N TYR A 18 -8.60 -1.92 -4.95
CA TYR A 18 -8.69 -2.95 -3.93
C TYR A 18 -9.45 -4.20 -4.39
N GLU A 19 -10.62 -4.04 -5.01
CA GLU A 19 -11.38 -5.17 -5.55
C GLU A 19 -10.68 -5.81 -6.76
N GLN A 20 -10.03 -5.01 -7.61
CA GLN A 20 -9.31 -5.50 -8.80
C GLN A 20 -8.12 -6.40 -8.45
N ILE A 21 -7.41 -6.11 -7.36
CA ILE A 21 -6.25 -6.92 -6.93
C ILE A 21 -6.64 -8.17 -6.11
N GLY A 22 -7.92 -8.41 -5.86
CA GLY A 22 -8.39 -9.57 -5.08
C GLY A 22 -8.70 -9.27 -3.61
N GLY A 23 -8.77 -8.00 -3.21
CA GLY A 23 -9.20 -7.58 -1.88
C GLY A 23 -8.20 -7.90 -0.77
N HIS A 24 -8.72 -8.15 0.43
CA HIS A 24 -7.94 -8.23 1.67
C HIS A 24 -6.84 -9.30 1.63
N GLU A 25 -7.21 -10.52 1.24
CA GLU A 25 -6.31 -11.68 1.25
C GLU A 25 -5.10 -11.48 0.32
N ALA A 26 -5.35 -10.96 -0.89
CA ALA A 26 -4.29 -10.63 -1.83
C ALA A 26 -3.37 -9.54 -1.27
N LEU A 27 -3.95 -8.54 -0.59
CA LEU A 27 -3.19 -7.45 0.00
C LEU A 27 -2.35 -7.91 1.21
N GLU A 28 -2.83 -8.85 2.03
CA GLU A 28 -2.06 -9.49 3.09
C GLU A 28 -0.82 -10.21 2.52
N ALA A 29 -0.99 -10.95 1.42
CA ALA A 29 0.11 -11.63 0.75
C ALA A 29 1.15 -10.64 0.20
N VAL A 30 0.70 -9.58 -0.47
CA VAL A 30 1.56 -8.49 -0.97
C VAL A 30 2.33 -7.83 0.18
N VAL A 31 1.66 -7.50 1.28
CA VAL A 31 2.30 -6.85 2.45
C VAL A 31 3.31 -7.79 3.12
N ALA A 32 3.03 -9.09 3.18
CA ALA A 32 3.97 -10.08 3.70
C ALA A 32 5.26 -10.16 2.88
N ASP A 33 5.15 -10.23 1.55
CA ASP A 33 6.31 -10.20 0.64
C ASP A 33 7.04 -8.85 0.71
N PHE A 34 6.30 -7.74 0.71
CA PHE A 34 6.84 -6.39 0.80
C PHE A 34 7.74 -6.21 2.02
N TYR A 35 7.29 -6.61 3.20
CA TYR A 35 8.13 -6.54 4.39
C TYR A 35 9.26 -7.57 4.42
N THR A 36 9.17 -8.66 3.67
CA THR A 36 10.31 -9.57 3.48
C THR A 36 11.43 -8.87 2.72
N ARG A 37 11.09 -8.12 1.66
CA ARG A 37 12.04 -7.32 0.87
C ARG A 37 12.61 -6.14 1.65
N VAL A 38 11.75 -5.34 2.29
CA VAL A 38 12.16 -4.16 3.07
C VAL A 38 13.10 -4.53 4.22
N LEU A 39 12.87 -5.67 4.89
CA LEU A 39 13.74 -6.11 5.98
C LEU A 39 15.05 -6.77 5.50
N ALA A 40 15.13 -7.18 4.23
CA ALA A 40 16.34 -7.70 3.61
C ALA A 40 17.22 -6.59 3.01
N ASP A 41 16.67 -5.39 2.82
CA ASP A 41 17.38 -4.22 2.31
C ASP A 41 18.24 -3.57 3.41
N GLN A 42 19.54 -3.47 3.17
CA GLN A 42 20.52 -2.96 4.14
C GLN A 42 20.33 -1.47 4.45
N GLU A 43 19.76 -0.70 3.52
CA GLU A 43 19.49 0.73 3.70
C GLU A 43 18.18 0.98 4.47
N LEU A 44 17.29 -0.02 4.53
CA LEU A 44 15.98 0.12 5.16
C LEU A 44 15.85 -0.64 6.49
N ALA A 45 16.48 -1.80 6.63
CA ALA A 45 16.27 -2.71 7.77
C ALA A 45 16.49 -2.03 9.13
N GLY A 46 17.44 -1.09 9.21
CA GLY A 46 17.74 -0.33 10.42
C GLY A 46 16.56 0.46 10.99
N PHE A 47 15.67 0.98 10.14
CA PHE A 47 14.48 1.76 10.58
C PHE A 47 13.45 0.92 11.35
N PHE A 48 13.50 -0.41 11.19
CA PHE A 48 12.54 -1.34 11.75
C PHE A 48 13.06 -2.09 12.98
N SER A 49 14.29 -1.80 13.43
CA SER A 49 14.83 -2.37 14.66
C SER A 49 13.92 -2.11 15.87
N GLY A 50 13.58 -3.16 16.62
CA GLY A 50 12.66 -3.09 17.76
C GLY A 50 11.18 -2.91 17.40
N THR A 51 10.81 -2.90 16.11
CA THR A 51 9.42 -2.75 15.69
C THR A 51 8.65 -4.07 15.83
N ASN A 52 7.41 -4.01 16.33
CA ASN A 52 6.50 -5.14 16.28
C ASN A 52 5.98 -5.33 14.84
N MET A 53 6.66 -6.19 14.07
CA MET A 53 6.36 -6.41 12.65
C MET A 53 4.96 -6.97 12.39
N SER A 54 4.41 -7.79 13.30
CA SER A 54 3.05 -8.31 13.15
C SER A 54 2.03 -7.18 13.19
N ARG A 55 2.15 -6.30 14.19
CA ARG A 55 1.29 -5.10 14.30
C ARG A 55 1.47 -4.15 13.13
N LEU A 56 2.71 -3.94 12.68
CA LEU A 56 3.01 -3.07 11.55
C LEU A 56 2.39 -3.59 10.24
N ARG A 57 2.53 -4.88 9.94
CA ARG A 57 1.92 -5.51 8.76
C ARG A 57 0.41 -5.32 8.73
N GLY A 58 -0.28 -5.55 9.85
CA GLY A 58 -1.72 -5.30 9.94
C GLY A 58 -2.09 -3.85 9.63
N LYS A 59 -1.34 -2.88 10.17
CA LYS A 59 -1.57 -1.46 9.85
C LYS A 59 -1.23 -1.08 8.42
N GLN A 60 -0.27 -1.75 7.79
CA GLN A 60 0.04 -1.55 6.38
C GLN A 60 -1.07 -2.08 5.48
N VAL A 61 -1.65 -3.24 5.80
CA VAL A 61 -2.81 -3.79 5.08
C VAL A 61 -4.00 -2.85 5.18
N GLU A 62 -4.34 -2.37 6.39
CA GLU A 62 -5.39 -1.37 6.59
C GLU A 62 -5.13 -0.10 5.77
N PHE A 63 -3.88 0.39 5.80
CA PHE A 63 -3.50 1.60 5.07
C PHE A 63 -3.67 1.45 3.56
N PHE A 64 -3.12 0.39 2.98
CA PHE A 64 -3.24 0.14 1.55
C PHE A 64 -4.69 -0.17 1.15
N ALA A 65 -5.44 -0.90 1.96
CA ALA A 65 -6.85 -1.16 1.67
C ALA A 65 -7.62 0.17 1.55
N ALA A 66 -7.47 1.07 2.53
CA ALA A 66 -8.10 2.39 2.49
C ALA A 66 -7.63 3.22 1.28
N ALA A 67 -6.33 3.25 1.00
CA ALA A 67 -5.76 4.01 -0.12
C ALA A 67 -6.24 3.51 -1.49
N LEU A 68 -6.55 2.22 -1.62
CA LEU A 68 -6.99 1.58 -2.87
C LEU A 68 -8.51 1.51 -3.03
N GLY A 69 -9.26 2.21 -2.16
CA GLY A 69 -10.72 2.26 -2.20
C GLY A 69 -11.41 1.03 -1.62
N GLY A 70 -10.76 0.38 -0.65
CA GLY A 70 -11.35 -0.65 0.18
C GLY A 70 -12.43 -0.10 1.11
N PRO A 71 -13.26 -0.98 1.70
CA PRO A 71 -14.44 -0.57 2.45
C PRO A 71 -14.12 -0.03 3.86
N GLU A 72 -12.96 -0.39 4.40
CA GLU A 72 -12.56 -0.04 5.77
C GLU A 72 -11.57 1.14 5.78
N PRO A 73 -11.71 2.08 6.72
CA PRO A 73 -10.78 3.19 6.85
C PRO A 73 -9.46 2.77 7.51
N TYR A 74 -8.39 3.50 7.21
CA TYR A 74 -7.14 3.41 7.96
C TYR A 74 -7.33 4.00 9.37
N THR A 75 -6.97 3.22 10.40
CA THR A 75 -7.16 3.60 11.80
C THR A 75 -5.86 3.94 12.54
N GLY A 76 -4.73 3.92 11.84
CA GLY A 76 -3.45 4.25 12.44
C GLY A 76 -3.20 5.77 12.53
N ALA A 77 -2.07 6.11 13.12
CA ALA A 77 -1.67 7.52 13.23
C ALA A 77 -1.29 8.10 11.85
N PRO A 78 -1.39 9.43 11.65
CA PRO A 78 -1.05 10.09 10.40
C PRO A 78 0.38 9.78 9.92
N MET A 79 0.58 9.68 8.60
CA MET A 79 1.88 9.34 8.00
C MET A 79 3.00 10.25 8.49
N LYS A 80 2.76 11.57 8.52
CA LYS A 80 3.72 12.53 9.05
C LYS A 80 4.12 12.24 10.50
N GLN A 81 3.15 11.98 11.37
CA GLN A 81 3.42 11.73 12.79
C GLN A 81 4.23 10.45 13.00
N VAL A 82 3.91 9.36 12.28
CA VAL A 82 4.60 8.08 12.50
C VAL A 82 6.03 8.06 11.94
N HIS A 83 6.31 8.89 10.92
CA HIS A 83 7.61 8.96 10.24
C HIS A 83 8.50 10.14 10.69
N GLN A 84 7.95 11.12 11.40
CA GLN A 84 8.68 12.30 11.87
C GLN A 84 9.92 11.95 12.71
N GLY A 85 11.02 12.66 12.44
CA GLY A 85 12.26 12.56 13.23
C GLY A 85 13.07 11.29 13.00
N ARG A 86 12.69 10.45 12.03
CA ARG A 86 13.41 9.21 11.71
C ARG A 86 14.57 9.38 10.74
N GLY A 87 14.72 10.54 10.10
CA GLY A 87 15.76 10.75 9.07
C GLY A 87 15.46 10.05 7.74
N ILE A 88 14.18 9.84 7.42
CA ILE A 88 13.76 9.24 6.15
C ILE A 88 13.94 10.27 5.03
N THR A 89 14.66 9.89 3.99
CA THR A 89 14.95 10.71 2.81
C THR A 89 14.06 10.27 1.64
N LEU A 90 14.06 11.05 0.55
CA LEU A 90 13.40 10.63 -0.70
C LEU A 90 14.02 9.36 -1.28
N HIS A 91 15.31 9.12 -1.05
CA HIS A 91 15.99 7.88 -1.44
C HIS A 91 15.36 6.67 -0.72
N HIS A 92 15.24 6.71 0.61
CA HIS A 92 14.59 5.63 1.37
C HIS A 92 13.13 5.41 0.94
N PHE A 93 12.39 6.49 0.68
CA PHE A 93 11.03 6.39 0.15
C PHE A 93 10.99 5.70 -1.21
N GLY A 94 11.94 6.03 -2.10
CA GLY A 94 12.10 5.40 -3.41
C GLY A 94 12.38 3.90 -3.30
N LEU A 95 13.27 3.48 -2.39
CA LEU A 95 13.53 2.06 -2.12
C LEU A 95 12.25 1.33 -1.67
N VAL A 96 11.49 1.92 -0.74
CA VAL A 96 10.22 1.37 -0.28
C VAL A 96 9.20 1.24 -1.41
N ALA A 97 9.07 2.26 -2.27
CA ALA A 97 8.19 2.21 -3.43
C ALA A 97 8.62 1.16 -4.46
N GLY A 98 9.93 0.96 -4.64
CA GLY A 98 10.49 -0.12 -5.45
C GLY A 98 10.12 -1.50 -4.92
N HIS A 99 10.31 -1.75 -3.62
CA HIS A 99 9.93 -3.01 -3.00
C HIS A 99 8.43 -3.28 -3.06
N LEU A 100 7.59 -2.24 -2.95
CA LEU A 100 6.15 -2.38 -3.14
C LEU A 100 5.81 -2.77 -4.59
N THR A 101 6.46 -2.15 -5.57
CA THR A 101 6.30 -2.48 -7.00
C THR A 101 6.64 -3.95 -7.23
N ASP A 102 7.80 -4.40 -6.76
CA ASP A 102 8.26 -5.78 -6.90
C ASP A 102 7.29 -6.79 -6.28
N SER A 103 6.75 -6.49 -5.09
CA SER A 103 5.80 -7.37 -4.41
C SER A 103 4.45 -7.46 -5.13
N LEU A 104 3.96 -6.36 -5.70
CA LEU A 104 2.74 -6.36 -6.50
C LEU A 104 2.93 -7.15 -7.79
N THR A 105 4.05 -6.94 -8.49
CA THR A 105 4.39 -7.70 -9.70
C THR A 105 4.57 -9.19 -9.40
N ALA A 106 5.22 -9.55 -8.29
CA ALA A 106 5.37 -10.93 -7.86
C ALA A 106 4.02 -11.61 -7.52
N ALA A 107 3.05 -10.84 -7.04
CA ALA A 107 1.68 -11.29 -6.82
C ALA A 107 0.84 -11.40 -8.11
N GLY A 108 1.42 -11.07 -9.28
CA GLY A 108 0.76 -11.15 -10.59
C GLY A 108 -0.17 -9.97 -10.88
N VAL A 109 -0.03 -8.86 -10.15
CA VAL A 109 -0.77 -7.62 -10.44
C VAL A 109 -0.24 -7.03 -11.75
N GLY A 110 -1.12 -6.71 -12.69
CA GLY A 110 -0.74 -6.17 -13.99
C GLY A 110 -0.12 -4.76 -13.90
N ASP A 111 0.80 -4.45 -14.79
CA ASP A 111 1.61 -3.21 -14.78
C ASP A 111 0.77 -1.92 -14.67
N GLU A 112 -0.38 -1.87 -15.34
CA GLU A 112 -1.29 -0.72 -15.25
C GLU A 112 -1.81 -0.52 -13.83
N THR A 113 -2.25 -1.60 -13.17
CA THR A 113 -2.72 -1.57 -11.79
C THR A 113 -1.59 -1.25 -10.83
N VAL A 114 -0.38 -1.79 -11.05
CA VAL A 114 0.81 -1.44 -10.26
C VAL A 114 1.09 0.06 -10.35
N ALA A 115 1.08 0.63 -11.57
CA ALA A 115 1.31 2.06 -11.77
C ALA A 115 0.25 2.92 -11.05
N GLN A 116 -1.01 2.52 -11.07
CA GLN A 116 -2.07 3.20 -10.34
C GLN A 116 -1.87 3.15 -8.81
N ILE A 117 -1.44 2.01 -8.27
CA ILE A 117 -1.13 1.86 -6.84
C ILE A 117 0.03 2.77 -6.44
N ILE A 118 1.12 2.76 -7.21
CA ILE A 118 2.27 3.63 -6.94
C ILE A 118 1.88 5.12 -7.04
N ALA A 119 1.05 5.49 -8.02
CA ALA A 119 0.54 6.86 -8.13
C ALA A 119 -0.32 7.28 -6.92
N ALA A 120 -1.07 6.35 -6.30
CA ALA A 120 -1.83 6.62 -5.09
C ALA A 120 -0.95 6.81 -3.84
N VAL A 121 0.21 6.14 -3.79
CA VAL A 121 1.16 6.20 -2.67
C VAL A 121 2.15 7.36 -2.80
N ALA A 122 2.51 7.76 -4.02
CA ALA A 122 3.54 8.77 -4.28
C ALA A 122 3.35 10.12 -3.55
N PRO A 123 2.13 10.68 -3.40
CA PRO A 123 1.94 11.94 -2.67
C PRO A 123 2.33 11.88 -1.19
N LEU A 124 2.42 10.69 -0.60
CA LEU A 124 2.83 10.50 0.79
C LEU A 124 4.31 10.79 1.02
N ALA A 125 5.11 10.90 -0.05
CA ALA A 125 6.52 11.26 0.06
C ALA A 125 6.71 12.57 0.84
N ASP A 126 5.84 13.56 0.65
CA ASP A 126 5.92 14.86 1.32
C ASP A 126 5.66 14.77 2.84
N ASP A 127 4.87 13.78 3.27
CA ASP A 127 4.60 13.52 4.68
C ASP A 127 5.67 12.64 5.34
N ILE A 128 6.32 11.77 4.56
CA ILE A 128 7.20 10.70 5.06
C ILE A 128 8.67 11.10 4.98
N ALA A 129 9.11 11.59 3.82
CA ALA A 129 10.48 12.01 3.57
C ALA A 129 10.68 13.43 4.11
N SER A 130 11.39 13.51 5.25
CA SER A 130 11.68 14.78 5.94
C SER A 130 13.18 15.07 6.03
N GLY A 131 14.04 14.15 5.58
CA GLY A 131 15.46 14.39 5.41
C GLY A 131 15.72 15.16 4.12
N SER A 132 16.20 16.39 4.22
CA SER A 132 16.85 17.07 3.10
C SER A 132 17.94 16.15 2.56
N SER A 133 17.92 15.89 1.25
CA SER A 133 18.97 15.17 0.53
C SER A 133 20.30 15.90 0.79
N SER A 134 21.05 15.48 1.80
CA SER A 134 22.41 15.96 1.98
C SER A 134 23.24 15.26 0.91
N ALA A 135 23.63 16.06 -0.09
CA ALA A 135 24.66 15.74 -1.07
C ALA A 135 25.98 15.30 -0.42
#